data_AF-A0A6I6SBM4-F1
#
_entry.id   AF-A0A6I6SBM4-F1
#
_cell.length_a   1.000
_cell.length_b   1.000
_cell.length_c   1.000
_cell.angle_alpha   90.00
_cell.angle_beta   90.00
_cell.angle_gamma   90.00
#
_symmetry.space_group_name_H-M   'P 1'
#
loop_
_entity.id
_entity.type
_entity.pdbx_description
1 polymer ?
#
loop_
_entity_poly.entity_id
_entity_poly.type
_entity_poly.pdbx_seq_one_letter_code
_entity_poly.pdbx_strand_id
1 'polypeptide(L)'
;MFDTSSVSGISGDGASGIFELDLTGHEARRRAEVLAALGDTWDPIEAMTGETDAQRLLYSGLDTEQQATYDMLVAAGVLPAAGQG
;
A
#
# COMPACT_ATOMS: atom_id res chain seq x y z
N MET A 1 11.98 21.78 3.84
CA MET A 1 12.17 21.43 5.27
C MET A 1 12.40 19.93 5.28
N PHE A 2 13.63 19.50 5.58
CA PHE A 2 13.98 18.07 5.58
C PHE A 2 13.51 17.48 6.91
N ASP A 3 12.72 16.41 6.87
CA ASP A 3 12.39 15.64 8.08
C ASP A 3 13.60 14.77 8.43
N THR A 4 14.44 15.29 9.31
CA THR A 4 15.60 14.57 9.84
C THR A 4 15.16 13.80 11.08
N SER A 5 15.15 12.49 10.98
CA SER A 5 14.87 11.62 12.13
C SER A 5 16.18 11.22 12.80
N SER A 6 16.25 11.35 14.12
CA SER A 6 17.40 10.96 14.92
C SER A 6 17.12 9.65 15.65
N VAL A 7 18.05 8.69 15.57
CA VAL A 7 18.05 7.49 16.39
C VAL A 7 19.29 7.46 17.28
N SER A 8 19.08 7.29 18.59
CA SER A 8 20.18 7.10 19.53
C SER A 8 20.52 5.62 19.62
N GLY A 9 21.79 5.28 19.44
CA GLY A 9 22.29 3.92 19.50
C GLY A 9 23.50 3.79 20.41
N ILE A 10 23.74 2.56 20.88
CA ILE A 10 25.01 2.14 21.48
C ILE A 10 25.69 1.19 20.49
N SER A 11 26.90 1.55 20.05
CA SER A 11 27.70 0.68 19.19
C SER A 11 28.21 -0.53 19.99
N GLY A 12 28.66 -1.59 19.30
CA GLY A 12 29.14 -2.84 19.94
C GLY A 12 30.34 -2.67 20.87
N ASP A 13 31.03 -1.52 20.80
CA ASP A 13 32.11 -1.07 21.71
C ASP A 13 31.59 -0.25 22.91
N GLY A 14 30.27 -0.21 23.14
CA GLY A 14 29.67 0.54 24.25
C GLY A 14 29.63 2.07 24.07
N ALA A 15 30.15 2.59 22.96
CA ALA A 15 30.03 4.00 22.63
C ALA A 15 28.57 4.39 22.30
N SER A 16 28.05 5.42 22.97
CA SER A 16 26.72 5.98 22.69
C SER A 16 26.83 7.16 21.73
N GLY A 17 25.98 7.19 20.70
CA GLY A 17 25.97 8.23 19.68
C GLY A 17 24.59 8.44 19.07
N ILE A 18 24.42 9.60 18.43
CA ILE A 18 23.22 9.95 17.68
C ILE A 18 23.50 9.70 16.19
N PHE A 19 22.62 8.95 15.55
CA PHE A 19 22.59 8.79 14.11
C PHE A 19 21.46 9.65 13.54
N GLU A 20 21.78 10.55 12.61
CA GLU A 20 20.80 11.36 11.89
C GLU A 20 20.56 10.76 10.50
N LEU A 21 19.29 10.58 10.15
CA LEU A 21 18.86 10.08 8.84
C LEU A 21 17.92 11.10 8.17
N ASP A 22 18.23 11.44 6.93
CA ASP A 22 17.32 12.21 6.06
C ASP A 22 16.28 11.27 5.44
N LEU A 23 15.19 11.00 6.18
CA LEU A 23 14.13 10.11 5.70
C LEU A 23 13.43 10.67 4.47
N THR A 24 13.36 11.99 4.32
CA THR A 24 12.74 12.63 3.16
C THR A 24 13.54 12.33 1.90
N GLY A 25 14.87 12.51 1.95
CA GLY A 25 15.78 12.17 0.85
C GLY A 25 15.78 10.68 0.53
N HIS A 26 15.78 9.83 1.57
CA HIS A 26 15.72 8.38 1.38
C HIS A 26 14.40 7.92 0.75
N GLU A 27 13.26 8.48 1.17
CA GLU A 27 11.95 8.14 0.61
C GLU A 27 11.81 8.65 -0.84
N ALA A 28 12.31 9.85 -1.14
CA ALA A 28 12.36 10.36 -2.50
C ALA A 28 13.16 9.44 -3.42
N ARG A 29 14.32 8.95 -2.95
CA ARG A 29 15.12 7.97 -3.67
C ARG A 29 14.36 6.65 -3.86
N ARG A 30 13.75 6.10 -2.81
CA ARG A 30 12.97 4.85 -2.90
C ARG A 30 11.87 4.95 -3.94
N ARG A 31 11.09 6.05 -3.95
CA ARG A 31 10.02 6.28 -4.93
C ARG A 31 10.55 6.40 -6.35
N ALA A 32 11.67 7.10 -6.54
CA ALA A 32 12.29 7.24 -7.86
C ALA A 32 12.72 5.87 -8.44
N GLU A 33 13.36 5.03 -7.62
CA GLU A 33 13.78 3.68 -8.04
C GLU A 33 12.57 2.78 -8.35
N VAL A 34 11.48 2.90 -7.58
CA VAL A 34 10.22 2.17 -7.87
C VAL A 34 9.63 2.61 -9.21
N LEU A 35 9.53 3.91 -9.47
CA LEU A 35 9.02 4.40 -10.76
C LEU A 35 9.91 3.96 -11.92
N ALA A 36 11.24 3.98 -11.75
CA ALA A 36 12.17 3.49 -12.75
C ALA A 36 12.00 1.99 -13.04
N ALA A 37 11.70 1.18 -12.01
CA ALA A 37 11.47 -0.25 -12.15
C ALA A 37 10.12 -0.59 -12.83
N LEU A 38 9.10 0.24 -12.64
CA LEU A 38 7.80 0.11 -13.32
C LEU A 38 7.91 0.43 -14.81
N GLY A 39 8.81 1.35 -15.18
CA GLY A 39 9.13 1.70 -16.56
C GLY A 39 8.13 2.64 -17.24
N ASP A 40 8.53 3.17 -18.38
CA ASP A 40 7.79 4.25 -19.07
C ASP A 40 6.44 3.83 -19.66
N THR A 41 6.17 2.53 -19.74
CA THR A 41 4.92 1.98 -20.25
C THR A 41 3.88 1.75 -19.16
N TRP A 42 4.23 1.95 -17.89
CA TRP A 42 3.30 1.74 -16.78
C TRP A 42 2.28 2.87 -16.70
N ASP A 43 1.01 2.55 -16.89
CA ASP A 43 -0.11 3.46 -16.67
C ASP A 43 -0.74 3.21 -15.28
N PRO A 44 -0.58 4.13 -14.32
CA PRO A 44 -1.15 3.97 -12.98
C PRO A 44 -2.69 3.98 -12.99
N ILE A 45 -3.32 4.65 -13.95
CA ILE A 45 -4.79 4.68 -14.06
C ILE A 45 -5.30 3.35 -14.59
N GLU A 46 -4.63 2.77 -15.59
CA GLU A 46 -4.93 1.42 -16.08
C GLU A 46 -4.78 0.38 -14.96
N ALA A 47 -3.68 0.44 -14.20
CA ALA A 47 -3.45 -0.47 -13.07
C ALA A 47 -4.56 -0.37 -12.01
N MET A 48 -4.91 0.85 -11.56
CA MET A 48 -5.98 1.05 -10.57
C MET A 48 -7.36 0.61 -11.08
N THR A 49 -7.63 0.82 -12.37
CA THR A 49 -8.88 0.37 -13.00
C THR A 49 -8.93 -1.14 -13.05
N GLY A 50 -7.82 -1.79 -13.43
CA GLY A 50 -7.69 -3.24 -13.47
C GLY A 50 -7.88 -3.89 -12.10
N GLU A 51 -7.32 -3.31 -11.04
CA GLU A 51 -7.54 -3.77 -9.67
C GLU A 51 -9.02 -3.66 -9.25
N THR A 52 -9.67 -2.54 -9.57
CA THR A 52 -11.11 -2.35 -9.30
C THR A 52 -11.96 -3.39 -10.04
N ASP A 53 -11.62 -3.68 -11.30
CA ASP A 53 -12.28 -4.70 -12.11
C ASP A 53 -12.08 -6.10 -11.53
N ALA A 54 -10.84 -6.45 -11.16
CA ALA A 54 -10.51 -7.72 -10.52
C ALA A 54 -11.27 -7.90 -9.20
N GLN A 55 -11.38 -6.84 -8.40
CA GLN A 55 -12.12 -6.89 -7.14
C GLN A 55 -13.62 -7.15 -7.35
N ARG A 56 -14.23 -6.64 -8.42
CA ARG A 56 -15.61 -6.98 -8.78
C ARG A 56 -15.77 -8.45 -9.16
N LEU A 57 -14.75 -9.05 -9.78
CA LEU A 57 -14.79 -10.46 -10.16
C LEU A 57 -14.79 -11.41 -8.96
N LEU A 58 -14.16 -11.04 -7.84
CA LEU A 58 -14.10 -11.86 -6.62
C LEU A 58 -15.48 -12.24 -6.07
N TYR A 59 -16.46 -11.36 -6.25
CA TYR A 59 -17.84 -11.54 -5.81
C TYR A 59 -18.82 -11.60 -6.99
N SER A 60 -18.31 -11.96 -8.18
CA SER A 60 -19.15 -12.18 -9.35
C SER A 60 -19.68 -13.61 -9.38
N GLY A 61 -20.87 -13.80 -9.96
CA GLY A 61 -21.44 -15.14 -10.15
C GLY A 61 -21.88 -15.84 -8.87
N LEU A 62 -22.11 -15.09 -7.78
CA LEU A 62 -22.63 -15.65 -6.54
C LEU A 62 -24.04 -16.18 -6.76
N ASP A 63 -24.32 -17.35 -6.19
CA ASP A 63 -25.68 -17.83 -6.05
C ASP A 63 -26.44 -17.03 -4.96
N THR A 64 -27.72 -17.31 -4.79
CA THR A 64 -28.59 -16.59 -3.85
C THR A 64 -28.11 -16.66 -2.40
N GLU A 65 -27.57 -17.80 -1.96
CA GLU A 65 -27.12 -17.99 -0.57
C GLU A 65 -25.77 -17.28 -0.33
N GLN A 66 -24.89 -17.38 -1.32
CA GLN A 66 -23.61 -16.69 -1.33
C GLN A 66 -23.81 -15.16 -1.37
N GLN A 67 -24.74 -14.67 -2.17
CA GLN A 67 -25.08 -13.24 -2.24
C GLN A 67 -25.61 -12.73 -0.90
N ALA A 68 -26.51 -13.48 -0.25
CA ALA A 68 -27.03 -13.12 1.07
C ALA A 68 -25.92 -13.06 2.14
N THR A 69 -24.96 -13.99 2.08
CA THR A 69 -23.78 -13.98 2.96
C THR A 69 -22.88 -12.79 2.68
N TYR A 70 -22.62 -12.49 1.40
CA TYR A 70 -21.84 -11.33 0.99
C TYR A 70 -22.47 -10.02 1.50
N ASP A 71 -23.77 -9.84 1.29
CA ASP A 71 -24.50 -8.65 1.73
C ASP A 71 -24.44 -8.46 3.25
N MET A 72 -24.57 -9.56 4.01
CA MET A 72 -24.42 -9.55 5.47
C MET A 72 -23.02 -9.10 5.89
N LEU A 73 -21.97 -9.61 5.23
CA LEU A 73 -20.58 -9.27 5.55
C LEU A 73 -20.24 -7.82 5.18
N VAL A 74 -20.79 -7.30 4.08
CA VAL A 74 -20.68 -5.89 3.71
C VAL A 74 -21.37 -5.00 4.74
N ALA A 75 -22.60 -5.33 5.14
CA ALA A 75 -23.34 -4.58 6.16
C ALA A 75 -22.62 -4.58 7.52
N ALA A 76 -21.93 -5.67 7.86
CA ALA A 76 -21.11 -5.78 9.06
C ALA A 76 -19.75 -5.07 8.96
N GLY A 77 -19.37 -4.55 7.78
CA GLY A 77 -18.07 -3.93 7.53
C GLY A 77 -16.88 -4.91 7.48
N VAL A 78 -17.16 -6.21 7.36
CA VAL A 78 -16.14 -7.25 7.24
C VAL A 78 -15.59 -7.28 5.82
N LEU A 79 -16.45 -7.10 4.82
CA LEU A 79 -16.07 -7.03 3.41
C LEU A 79 -16.34 -5.63 2.84
N PRO A 80 -15.49 -5.15 1.91
CA PRO A 80 -15.79 -3.96 1.14
C PRO A 80 -16.94 -4.24 0.15
N ALA A 81 -17.76 -3.23 -0.09
CA ALA A 81 -18.71 -3.27 -1.18
C ALA A 81 -17.97 -3.27 -2.52
N ALA A 82 -18.47 -4.04 -3.49
CA ALA A 82 -17.85 -4.18 -4.79
C ALA A 82 -17.66 -2.81 -5.46
N GLY A 83 -16.43 -2.53 -5.91
CA GLY A 83 -16.07 -1.26 -6.54
C GLY A 83 -15.82 -0.09 -5.58
N GLN A 84 -15.76 -0.31 -4.26
CA GLN A 84 -15.22 0.65 -3.29
C GLN A 84 -13.77 0.25 -2.97
N GLY A 85 -12.85 0.58 -3.89
CA GLY A 85 -11.40 0.43 -3.77
C GLY A 85 -10.71 1.75 -4.05
#